data_AF-A0A2A5NTV7-F1
#
_entry.id   AF-A0A2A5NTV7-F1
#
_cell.length_a   1.000
_cell.length_b   1.000
_cell.length_c   1.000
_cell.angle_alpha   90.00
_cell.angle_beta   90.00
_cell.angle_gamma   90.00
#
_symmetry.space_group_name_H-M   'P 1'
#
loop_
_entity.id
_entity.type
_entity.pdbx_description
1 polymer ?
#
loop_
_entity_poly.entity_id
_entity_poly.type
_entity_poly.pdbx_seq_one_letter_code
_entity_poly.pdbx_strand_id
1 'polypeptide(L)' 'MTDVPNEDRPTPQQLGDDVTRPKPGGASAPVSEREHEDFAARTAAAEALELPDRADAFAALHDELRTRLESGGTASA' A
#
# COMPACT_ATOMS: atom_id res chain seq x y z
N MET A 1 29.90 -26.76 39.56
CA MET A 1 28.67 -26.67 38.76
C MET A 1 28.59 -25.24 38.25
N THR A 2 28.52 -25.11 36.92
CA THR A 2 29.01 -23.98 36.10
C THR A 2 28.23 -22.68 36.28
N ASP A 3 28.95 -21.59 36.55
CA ASP A 3 28.49 -20.22 36.34
C ASP A 3 28.65 -19.91 34.84
N VAL A 4 27.54 -19.60 34.15
CA VAL A 4 27.53 -19.26 32.72
C VAL A 4 27.38 -17.74 32.61
N PRO A 5 28.36 -17.00 32.06
CA PRO A 5 28.18 -15.58 31.80
C PRO A 5 27.22 -15.42 30.63
N ASN A 6 26.04 -14.85 30.88
CA ASN A 6 25.07 -14.50 29.85
C ASN A 6 25.45 -13.16 29.20
N GLU A 7 26.52 -13.16 28.41
CA GLU A 7 26.94 -12.05 27.55
C GLU A 7 26.70 -12.44 26.09
N ASP A 8 25.44 -12.39 25.64
CA ASP A 8 25.07 -12.04 24.25
C ASP A 8 23.55 -11.96 24.16
N ARG A 9 22.97 -10.84 24.60
CA ARG A 9 21.68 -10.43 24.02
C ARG A 9 22.03 -9.69 22.74
N PRO A 10 21.70 -10.20 21.54
CA PRO A 10 21.80 -9.37 20.35
C PRO A 10 20.89 -8.18 20.58
N THR A 11 21.48 -6.99 20.64
CA THR A 11 20.75 -5.75 20.44
C THR A 11 19.94 -5.94 19.15
N PRO A 12 18.66 -5.54 19.08
CA PRO A 12 17.99 -5.44 17.79
C PRO A 12 18.82 -4.43 16.99
N GLN A 13 19.71 -4.93 16.13
CA GLN A 13 20.44 -4.09 15.20
C GLN A 13 19.36 -3.43 14.37
N GLN A 14 19.29 -2.11 14.56
CA GLN A 14 18.73 -1.13 13.68
C GLN A 14 19.08 -1.53 12.24
N LEU A 15 18.19 -2.30 11.62
CA LEU A 15 18.29 -2.71 10.23
C LEU A 15 18.04 -1.43 9.44
N GLY A 16 19.14 -0.77 9.10
CA GLY A 16 19.18 0.25 8.07
C GLY A 16 18.84 -0.42 6.76
N ASP A 17 17.56 -0.43 6.42
CA ASP A 17 17.11 -0.27 5.05
C ASP A 17 16.72 1.21 4.97
N ASP A 18 17.62 2.11 4.56
CA ASP A 18 17.67 2.56 3.17
C ASP A 18 16.55 1.99 2.28
N VAL A 19 15.29 2.19 2.70
CA VAL A 19 14.24 2.41 1.74
C VAL A 19 14.57 3.76 1.15
N THR A 20 15.34 3.73 0.07
CA THR A 20 15.43 4.80 -0.90
C THR A 20 13.99 5.12 -1.27
N ARG A 21 13.38 6.06 -0.52
CA ARG A 21 12.04 6.56 -0.79
C ARG A 21 12.09 6.97 -2.26
N PRO A 22 11.30 6.36 -3.16
CA PRO A 22 11.23 6.87 -4.51
C PRO A 22 10.79 8.32 -4.36
N LYS A 23 11.69 9.23 -4.72
CA LYS A 23 11.42 10.65 -4.84
C LYS A 23 10.15 10.74 -5.69
N PRO A 24 9.03 11.33 -5.21
CA PRO A 24 7.87 11.59 -6.06
C PRO A 24 8.29 12.71 -7.01
N GLY A 25 9.03 12.31 -8.03
CA GLY A 25 9.67 13.14 -9.03
C GLY A 25 9.28 12.65 -10.41
N GLY A 26 8.00 12.37 -10.59
CA GLY A 26 7.34 12.34 -11.89
C GLY A 26 6.21 13.35 -11.78
N ALA A 27 6.18 14.32 -12.69
CA ALA A 27 5.17 15.37 -12.72
C ALA A 27 3.76 14.74 -12.58
N SER A 28 3.15 14.92 -11.40
CA SER A 28 1.82 14.42 -11.11
C SER A 28 0.85 15.11 -12.06
N ALA A 29 0.36 14.40 -13.06
CA ALA A 29 -0.92 14.79 -13.65
C ALA A 29 -1.94 14.75 -12.51
N PRO A 30 -2.68 15.85 -12.25
CA PRO A 30 -3.69 15.84 -11.22
C PRO A 30 -4.73 14.78 -11.59
N VAL A 31 -4.96 13.82 -10.69
CA VAL A 31 -6.17 13.00 -10.75
C VAL A 31 -7.34 13.97 -10.70
N SER A 32 -8.31 13.81 -11.61
CA SER A 32 -9.48 14.67 -11.57
C SER A 32 -10.26 14.37 -10.28
N GLU A 33 -10.77 15.39 -9.60
CA GLU A 33 -11.54 15.21 -8.35
C GLU A 33 -12.70 14.22 -8.52
N ARG A 34 -13.31 14.21 -9.72
CA ARG A 34 -14.32 13.22 -10.12
C ARG A 34 -13.80 11.78 -10.13
N GLU A 35 -12.60 11.55 -10.64
CA GLU A 35 -12.01 10.19 -10.69
C GLU A 35 -11.68 9.67 -9.28
N HIS A 36 -11.36 10.58 -8.36
CA HIS A 36 -11.17 10.26 -6.95
C HIS A 36 -12.50 9.98 -6.25
N GLU A 37 -13.52 10.80 -6.47
CA GLU A 37 -14.89 10.55 -5.97
C GLU A 37 -15.46 9.22 -6.48
N ASP A 38 -15.29 8.92 -7.77
CA ASP A 38 -15.73 7.68 -8.40
C ASP A 38 -15.00 6.45 -7.82
N PHE A 39 -13.71 6.59 -7.50
CA PHE A 39 -12.96 5.53 -6.83
C PHE A 39 -13.44 5.33 -5.39
N ALA A 40 -13.63 6.42 -4.63
CA ALA A 40 -14.13 6.36 -3.26
C ALA A 40 -15.53 5.74 -3.17
N ALA A 41 -16.44 6.09 -4.10
CA ALA A 41 -17.78 5.50 -4.18
C ALA A 41 -17.74 3.99 -4.45
N ARG A 42 -16.82 3.53 -5.30
CA ARG A 42 -16.66 2.10 -5.62
C ARG A 42 -16.03 1.32 -4.48
N THR A 43 -15.07 1.90 -3.76
CA THR A 43 -14.55 1.33 -2.51
C THR A 43 -15.66 1.17 -1.48
N ALA A 44 -16.48 2.20 -1.27
CA ALA A 44 -17.61 2.13 -0.33
C ALA A 44 -18.64 1.06 -0.73
N ALA A 45 -18.90 0.92 -2.05
CA ALA A 45 -19.77 -0.13 -2.56
C ALA A 45 -19.18 -1.54 -2.32
N ALA A 46 -17.87 -1.72 -2.49
CA ALA A 46 -17.19 -2.98 -2.19
C ALA A 46 -17.27 -3.33 -0.69
N GLU A 47 -17.10 -2.35 0.20
CA GLU A 47 -17.22 -2.55 1.66
C GLU A 47 -18.64 -2.96 2.10
N ALA A 48 -19.65 -2.50 1.38
CA ALA A 48 -21.05 -2.82 1.65
C ALA A 48 -21.45 -4.25 1.23
N LEU A 49 -20.62 -4.96 0.45
CA LEU A 49 -20.89 -6.34 0.05
C LEU A 49 -20.80 -7.31 1.24
N GLU A 50 -21.32 -8.53 1.06
CA GLU A 50 -21.11 -9.60 2.04
C GLU A 50 -19.64 -10.04 2.03
N LEU A 51 -19.14 -10.49 3.19
CA LEU A 51 -17.76 -10.95 3.37
C LEU A 51 -17.18 -11.84 2.26
N PRO A 52 -17.91 -12.85 1.71
CA PRO A 52 -17.38 -13.66 0.60
C PRO A 52 -17.11 -12.83 -0.67
N ASP A 53 -17.96 -11.85 -0.98
CA ASP A 53 -17.90 -11.09 -2.24
C ASP A 53 -16.96 -9.88 -2.15
N ARG A 54 -16.64 -9.42 -0.93
CA ARG A 54 -15.72 -8.27 -0.72
C ARG A 54 -14.34 -8.52 -1.32
N ALA A 55 -13.79 -9.72 -1.13
CA ALA A 55 -12.42 -10.02 -1.55
C ALA A 55 -12.26 -9.89 -3.07
N ASP A 56 -13.22 -10.41 -3.83
CA ASP A 56 -13.24 -10.32 -5.30
C ASP A 56 -13.42 -8.87 -5.76
N ALA A 57 -14.28 -8.10 -5.10
CA ALA A 57 -14.48 -6.68 -5.41
C ALA A 57 -13.23 -5.83 -5.15
N PHE A 58 -12.52 -6.08 -4.03
CA PHE A 58 -11.24 -5.41 -3.75
C PHE A 58 -10.14 -5.85 -4.72
N ALA A 59 -10.09 -7.12 -5.11
CA ALA A 59 -9.13 -7.59 -6.12
C ALA A 59 -9.32 -6.85 -7.46
N ALA A 60 -10.57 -6.72 -7.92
CA ALA A 60 -10.88 -5.95 -9.12
C ALA A 60 -10.48 -4.47 -9.01
N LEU A 61 -10.71 -3.84 -7.85
CA LEU A 61 -10.29 -2.46 -7.58
C LEU A 61 -8.76 -2.30 -7.60
N HIS A 62 -8.04 -3.29 -7.05
CA HIS A 62 -6.58 -3.32 -7.08
C HIS A 62 -6.02 -3.49 -8.50
N ASP A 63 -6.63 -4.34 -9.32
CA ASP A 63 -6.23 -4.52 -10.72
C ASP A 63 -6.45 -3.24 -11.55
N GLU A 64 -7.53 -2.51 -11.29
CA GLU A 64 -7.76 -1.20 -11.90
C GLU A 64 -6.71 -0.18 -11.47
N LEU A 65 -6.41 -0.10 -10.16
CA LEU A 65 -5.39 0.80 -9.64
C LEU A 65 -4.03 0.51 -10.28
N ARG A 66 -3.69 -0.77 -10.40
CA ARG A 66 -2.46 -1.22 -11.08
C ARG A 66 -2.45 -0.78 -12.54
N THR A 67 -3.52 -1.06 -13.29
CA THR A 67 -3.64 -0.67 -14.70
C THR A 67 -3.49 0.84 -14.88
N ARG A 68 -4.05 1.62 -13.96
CA ARG A 68 -3.96 3.09 -13.96
C ARG A 68 -2.53 3.56 -13.72
N LEU A 69 -1.82 2.97 -12.76
CA LEU A 69 -0.42 3.28 -12.49
C LEU A 69 0.49 2.88 -13.66
N GLU A 70 0.24 1.73 -14.28
CA GLU A 70 0.95 1.26 -15.48
C GLU A 70 0.71 2.19 -16.68
N SER A 71 -0.48 2.80 -16.77
CA SER A 71 -0.84 3.79 -17.80
C SER A 71 -0.29 5.20 -17.51
N GLY A 72 0.44 5.39 -16.41
CA GLY A 72 1.01 6.68 -16.02
C GLY A 72 0.09 7.59 -15.20
N GLY A 73 -1.05 7.08 -14.72
CA GLY A 73 -1.89 7.77 -13.74
C GLY A 73 -1.25 7.77 -12.36
N THR A 74 -1.56 8.76 -11.52
CA THR A 74 -1.07 8.82 -10.13
C THR A 74 -2.11 8.27 -9.15
N ALA A 75 -1.66 7.49 -8.17
CA ALA A 75 -2.47 7.18 -7.00
C ALA A 75 -2.19 8.27 -5.97
N SER A 76 -3.07 9.27 -5.87
CA SER A 76 -3.00 10.22 -4.75
C SER A 76 -3.83 9.66 -3.62
N ALA A 77 -3.20 9.49 -2.45
CA ALA A 77 -3.80 9.04 -1.19
C ALA A 77 -3.84 10.18 -0.18
#